data_AF-A0A7K4FXW4-F1
#
_entry.id   AF-A0A7K4FXW4-F1
#
_cell.length_a   1.000
_cell.length_b   1.000
_cell.length_c   1.000
_cell.angle_alpha   90.00
_cell.angle_beta   90.00
_cell.angle_gamma   90.00
#
_symmetry.space_group_name_H-M   'P 1'
#
loop_
_entity.id
_entity.type
_entity.pdbx_description
1 polymer ?
#
loop_
_entity_poly.entity_id
_entity_poly.type
_entity_poly.pdbx_seq_one_letter_code
_entity_poly.pdbx_strand_id
1 'polypeptide(L)'
;MTLVSLIFINTAFAESGSNQIPSWIKKNAGWWSDGSIDDNSFTQGIQYLIKEKIIKVQSTIQEDKPSSNEIPSWIKKNAKWWSDGQIDDDSFVTGIEFLIKTGLIQLPITNENVEQKINSNSPDFTILLKPDSMVLPSGGYGEVDITVKSLNGWDERIWLNIPIPIGPIKYPTIVPKLVTPTSNSDATAAFAVDVEEFSCPGQYKMAVYGMRNTDKIPMTTHYTYFNLEILPPGKIFELSSDQQVITIPKGSSKSFDLEIKNLDKHDWGFLVDPVDNFRAPTGVKIEHTQAAILVKNGESNKATINIKTSEDIRTPMTFTLPMQALTALNCDPAWMEKTNIVVNIIGQEDSSDSDQILIPESGYTKPTNTKPQLTIPKQVTQEATSSSGAVVNYDVSGKDTEDGTVIPSCDHPSDSIFPIGSTTVKCTANDSDSNSISGTFTVTVRDTTPPNIAAFQPTEGSRDETGVVVFFEVTANDLVDGNVPTSCNYPSGTKFPIGVTVLTCTADDSRGNHASRSLQLTVTVTESGQ
;
A
#
# COMPACT_ATOMS: atom_id res chain seq x y z
N MET A 1 -38.34 -9.75 -60.03
CA MET A 1 -38.67 -8.81 -58.93
C MET A 1 -37.34 -8.48 -58.27
N THR A 2 -36.79 -7.30 -58.54
CA THR A 2 -35.46 -6.93 -58.09
C THR A 2 -35.47 -6.74 -56.57
N LEU A 3 -34.65 -7.48 -55.82
CA LEU A 3 -34.61 -7.41 -54.36
C LEU A 3 -33.42 -6.54 -53.96
N VAL A 4 -33.65 -5.38 -53.36
CA VAL A 4 -32.56 -4.59 -52.77
C VAL A 4 -32.13 -5.29 -51.48
N SER A 5 -30.85 -5.68 -51.36
CA SER A 5 -30.28 -6.27 -50.13
C SER A 5 -29.16 -5.39 -49.62
N LEU A 6 -29.11 -5.21 -48.31
CA LEU A 6 -28.00 -4.52 -47.66
C LEU A 6 -26.90 -5.54 -47.37
N ILE A 7 -25.64 -5.12 -47.52
CA ILE A 7 -24.50 -5.85 -46.97
C ILE A 7 -23.81 -4.89 -46.01
N PHE A 8 -23.75 -5.25 -44.73
CA PHE A 8 -22.92 -4.54 -43.76
C PHE A 8 -21.48 -4.98 -43.94
N ILE A 9 -20.68 -4.21 -44.69
CA ILE A 9 -19.24 -4.39 -44.71
C ILE A 9 -18.70 -3.57 -43.53
N ASN A 10 -18.41 -4.25 -42.43
CA ASN A 10 -17.86 -3.64 -41.23
C ASN A 10 -16.37 -3.29 -41.46
N THR A 11 -16.10 -2.34 -42.37
CA THR A 11 -14.79 -1.68 -42.45
C THR A 11 -14.90 -0.39 -41.65
N ALA A 12 -14.83 -0.54 -40.33
CA ALA A 12 -14.60 0.58 -39.46
C ALA A 12 -13.20 1.14 -39.79
N PHE A 13 -13.14 2.29 -40.47
CA PHE A 13 -12.01 3.19 -40.28
C PHE A 13 -12.20 3.83 -38.90
N ALA A 14 -11.86 3.05 -37.88
CA ALA A 14 -11.50 3.57 -36.58
C ALA A 14 -9.99 3.83 -36.63
N GLU A 15 -9.57 5.10 -36.53
CA GLU A 15 -8.24 5.33 -35.98
C GLU A 15 -8.27 4.96 -34.49
N SER A 16 -7.48 3.92 -34.20
CA SER A 16 -7.13 3.29 -32.93
C SER A 16 -8.25 2.82 -32.01
N GLY A 17 -8.61 1.54 -32.16
CA GLY A 17 -9.32 0.77 -31.14
C GLY A 17 -9.41 -0.73 -31.42
N SER A 18 -8.65 -1.27 -32.38
CA SER A 18 -8.59 -2.72 -32.64
C SER A 18 -7.57 -3.39 -31.72
N ASN A 19 -7.87 -4.61 -31.27
CA ASN A 19 -6.95 -5.57 -30.64
C ASN A 19 -5.83 -6.04 -31.59
N GLN A 20 -5.26 -5.15 -32.40
CA GLN A 20 -4.18 -5.52 -33.30
C GLN A 20 -2.86 -5.45 -32.54
N ILE A 21 -2.21 -6.60 -32.42
CA ILE A 21 -0.88 -6.70 -31.86
C ILE A 21 0.05 -5.95 -32.82
N PRO A 22 0.78 -4.92 -32.36
CA PRO A 22 1.68 -4.14 -33.21
C PRO A 22 2.57 -5.03 -34.09
N SER A 23 2.64 -4.73 -35.39
CA SER A 23 3.31 -5.61 -36.38
C SER A 23 4.79 -5.87 -36.08
N TRP A 24 5.46 -5.01 -35.29
CA TRP A 24 6.83 -5.24 -34.84
C TRP A 24 6.97 -6.47 -33.92
N ILE A 25 5.89 -6.86 -33.22
CA ILE A 25 5.87 -8.02 -32.32
C ILE A 25 5.85 -9.34 -33.11
N LYS A 26 5.26 -9.35 -34.31
CA LYS A 26 5.27 -10.50 -35.23
C LYS A 26 6.70 -10.94 -35.58
N LYS A 27 7.64 -9.97 -35.60
CA LYS A 27 9.06 -10.23 -35.83
C LYS A 27 9.70 -11.05 -34.70
N ASN A 28 9.29 -10.82 -33.45
CA ASN A 28 9.77 -11.56 -32.29
C ASN A 28 9.29 -13.02 -32.30
N ALA A 29 8.03 -13.25 -32.72
CA ALA A 29 7.50 -14.59 -32.92
C ALA A 29 8.19 -15.35 -34.06
N GLY A 30 8.54 -14.65 -35.16
CA GLY A 30 9.35 -15.21 -36.25
C GLY A 30 10.73 -15.66 -35.76
N TRP A 31 11.45 -14.77 -35.07
CA TRP A 31 12.77 -15.08 -34.49
C TRP A 31 12.74 -16.22 -33.48
N TRP A 32 11.70 -16.32 -32.66
CA TRP A 32 11.51 -17.46 -31.76
C TRP A 32 11.24 -18.76 -32.52
N SER A 33 10.39 -18.73 -33.55
CA SER A 33 10.06 -19.92 -34.34
C SER A 33 11.24 -20.47 -35.16
N ASP A 34 12.15 -19.59 -35.58
CA ASP A 34 13.38 -19.93 -36.31
C ASP A 34 14.55 -20.28 -35.37
N GLY A 35 14.33 -20.29 -34.06
CA GLY A 35 15.34 -20.65 -33.05
C GLY A 35 16.40 -19.58 -32.79
N SER A 36 16.19 -18.35 -33.27
CA SER A 36 17.07 -17.20 -33.02
C SER A 36 16.87 -16.58 -31.63
N ILE A 37 15.74 -16.86 -30.97
CA ILE A 37 15.43 -16.51 -29.58
C ILE A 37 15.01 -17.78 -28.85
N ASP A 38 15.44 -17.96 -27.60
CA ASP A 38 15.10 -19.10 -26.77
C ASP A 38 13.72 -18.97 -26.10
N ASP A 39 13.19 -20.09 -25.60
CA ASP A 39 11.84 -20.17 -25.04
C ASP A 39 11.63 -19.23 -23.85
N ASN A 40 12.64 -19.05 -23.01
CA ASN A 40 12.57 -18.17 -21.85
C ASN A 40 12.53 -16.67 -22.24
N SER A 41 13.35 -16.24 -23.20
CA SER A 41 13.32 -14.84 -23.65
C SER A 41 11.99 -14.51 -24.36
N PHE A 42 11.45 -15.46 -25.11
CA PHE A 42 10.14 -15.29 -25.75
C PHE A 42 9.00 -15.20 -24.74
N THR A 43 8.94 -16.10 -23.74
CA THR A 43 7.89 -16.06 -22.71
C THR A 43 7.95 -14.81 -21.84
N GLN A 44 9.14 -14.32 -21.48
CA GLN A 44 9.31 -13.04 -20.79
C GLN A 44 8.83 -11.85 -21.63
N GLY A 45 9.09 -11.87 -22.94
CA GLY A 45 8.55 -10.89 -23.87
C GLY A 45 7.02 -10.88 -23.89
N ILE A 46 6.38 -12.05 -23.92
CA ILE A 46 4.93 -12.17 -23.87
C ILE A 46 4.36 -11.70 -22.52
N GLN A 47 5.00 -12.05 -21.40
CA GLN A 47 4.60 -11.56 -20.07
C GLN A 47 4.61 -10.03 -20.00
N TYR A 48 5.66 -9.41 -20.54
CA TYR A 48 5.76 -7.95 -20.62
C TYR A 48 4.65 -7.35 -21.51
N LEU A 49 4.41 -7.93 -22.68
CA LEU A 49 3.37 -7.44 -23.60
C LEU A 49 1.95 -7.57 -23.03
N ILE A 50 1.69 -8.60 -22.22
CA ILE A 50 0.43 -8.75 -21.48
C ILE A 50 0.34 -7.71 -20.36
N LYS A 51 1.43 -7.50 -19.61
CA LYS A 51 1.50 -6.49 -18.53
C LYS A 51 1.24 -5.07 -19.04
N GLU A 52 1.81 -4.70 -20.18
CA GLU A 52 1.62 -3.40 -20.82
C GLU A 52 0.28 -3.29 -21.59
N LYS A 53 -0.61 -4.29 -21.44
CA LYS A 53 -1.92 -4.38 -22.10
C LYS A 53 -1.85 -4.33 -23.64
N ILE A 54 -0.70 -4.68 -24.22
CA ILE A 54 -0.44 -4.74 -25.67
C ILE A 54 -1.01 -6.04 -26.28
N ILE A 55 -0.88 -7.16 -25.56
CA ILE A 55 -1.57 -8.42 -25.86
C ILE A 55 -2.67 -8.60 -24.83
N LYS A 56 -3.92 -8.70 -25.29
CA LYS A 56 -5.06 -9.03 -24.43
C LYS A 56 -5.32 -10.53 -24.50
N VAL A 57 -5.36 -11.18 -23.35
CA VAL A 57 -5.73 -12.60 -23.21
C VAL A 57 -7.04 -12.67 -22.42
N GLN A 58 -7.93 -13.58 -22.80
CA GLN A 58 -9.13 -13.86 -22.02
C GLN A 58 -8.72 -14.65 -20.76
N SER A 59 -9.09 -14.14 -19.59
CA SER A 59 -8.76 -14.74 -18.28
C SER A 59 -9.10 -16.24 -18.27
N THR A 60 -8.07 -17.10 -18.26
CA THR A 60 -8.24 -18.56 -18.20
C THR A 60 -7.65 -19.07 -16.89
N ILE A 61 -8.39 -19.93 -16.17
CA ILE A 61 -7.94 -20.50 -14.90
C ILE A 61 -6.72 -21.40 -15.16
N GLN A 62 -5.62 -21.17 -14.45
CA GLN A 62 -4.42 -22.01 -14.50
C GLN A 62 -4.73 -23.43 -13.99
N GLU A 63 -4.51 -24.43 -14.83
CA GLU A 63 -4.53 -25.86 -14.51
C GLU A 63 -3.12 -26.31 -14.05
N ASP A 64 -3.00 -27.50 -13.46
CA ASP A 64 -1.73 -28.04 -12.96
C ASP A 64 -0.64 -28.08 -14.05
N LYS A 65 0.57 -27.66 -13.67
CA LYS A 65 1.74 -27.58 -14.56
C LYS A 65 2.08 -28.96 -15.17
N PRO A 66 2.28 -29.08 -16.49
CA PRO A 66 2.69 -30.33 -17.11
C PRO A 66 4.10 -30.75 -16.63
N SER A 67 4.38 -32.06 -16.67
CA SER A 67 5.66 -32.66 -16.21
C SER A 67 6.90 -32.25 -17.03
N SER A 68 6.72 -31.52 -18.13
CA SER A 68 7.78 -30.94 -18.95
C SER A 68 7.69 -29.41 -18.92
N ASN A 69 8.83 -28.73 -18.79
CA ASN A 69 8.96 -27.28 -18.91
C ASN A 69 9.10 -26.82 -20.38
N GLU A 70 9.01 -27.72 -21.35
CA GLU A 70 9.21 -27.42 -22.77
C GLU A 70 7.92 -26.92 -23.44
N ILE A 71 8.04 -25.86 -24.24
CA ILE A 71 6.91 -25.33 -24.99
C ILE A 71 6.54 -26.31 -26.12
N PRO A 72 5.27 -26.74 -26.22
CA PRO A 72 4.82 -27.64 -27.28
C PRO A 72 5.16 -27.11 -28.68
N SER A 73 5.65 -28.01 -29.54
CA SER A 73 6.11 -27.68 -30.89
C SER A 73 5.02 -27.06 -31.78
N TRP A 74 3.74 -27.38 -31.55
CA TRP A 74 2.63 -26.77 -32.29
C TRP A 74 2.50 -25.26 -32.01
N ILE A 75 2.92 -24.78 -30.84
CA ILE A 75 2.87 -23.36 -30.49
C ILE A 75 3.96 -22.59 -31.24
N LYS A 76 5.16 -23.17 -31.37
CA LYS A 76 6.22 -22.63 -32.23
C LYS A 76 5.80 -22.58 -33.69
N LYS A 77 5.03 -23.58 -34.15
CA LYS A 77 4.46 -23.61 -35.51
C LYS A 77 3.43 -22.49 -35.72
N ASN A 78 2.56 -22.26 -34.75
CA ASN A 78 1.61 -21.15 -34.78
C ASN A 78 2.31 -19.78 -34.77
N ALA A 79 3.40 -19.61 -34.01
CA ALA A 79 4.20 -18.39 -34.04
C ALA A 79 4.80 -18.12 -35.43
N LYS A 80 5.28 -19.16 -36.12
CA LYS A 80 5.77 -19.05 -37.51
C LYS A 80 4.66 -18.60 -38.45
N TRP A 81 3.52 -19.29 -38.43
CA TRP A 81 2.36 -18.95 -39.25
C TRP A 81 1.83 -17.55 -38.98
N TRP A 82 1.89 -17.09 -37.74
CA TRP A 82 1.49 -15.73 -37.36
C TRP A 82 2.47 -14.68 -37.89
N SER A 83 3.78 -14.96 -37.80
CA SER A 83 4.82 -14.07 -38.33
C SER A 83 4.79 -13.97 -39.86
N ASP A 84 4.40 -15.03 -40.54
CA ASP A 84 4.24 -15.08 -42.01
C ASP A 84 2.88 -14.52 -42.48
N GLY A 85 2.02 -14.08 -41.56
CA GLY A 85 0.69 -13.55 -41.86
C GLY A 85 -0.34 -14.60 -42.33
N GLN A 86 -0.07 -15.88 -42.06
CA GLN A 86 -0.95 -17.00 -42.42
C GLN A 86 -2.08 -17.24 -41.40
N ILE A 87 -1.90 -16.78 -40.16
CA ILE A 87 -2.95 -16.74 -39.14
C ILE A 87 -3.06 -15.33 -38.55
N ASP A 88 -4.25 -14.99 -38.05
CA ASP A 88 -4.54 -13.69 -37.42
C ASP A 88 -4.03 -13.62 -35.97
N ASP A 89 -4.12 -12.43 -35.39
CA ASP A 89 -3.64 -12.13 -34.03
C ASP A 89 -4.40 -12.94 -32.98
N ASP A 90 -5.71 -13.11 -33.14
CA ASP A 90 -6.55 -13.89 -32.23
C ASP A 90 -6.17 -15.37 -32.24
N SER A 91 -5.92 -15.96 -33.42
CA SER A 91 -5.45 -17.34 -33.55
C SER A 91 -4.10 -17.57 -32.86
N PHE A 92 -3.20 -16.58 -32.90
CA PHE A 92 -1.94 -16.64 -32.16
C PHE A 92 -2.13 -16.50 -30.65
N VAL A 93 -3.02 -15.60 -30.21
CA VAL A 93 -3.37 -15.38 -28.81
C VAL A 93 -3.93 -16.64 -28.15
N THR A 94 -4.72 -17.48 -28.85
CA THR A 94 -5.19 -18.76 -28.29
C THR A 94 -4.03 -19.71 -27.89
N GLY A 95 -2.90 -19.65 -28.59
CA GLY A 95 -1.70 -20.40 -28.23
C GLY A 95 -1.00 -19.86 -26.99
N ILE A 96 -1.03 -18.54 -26.79
CA ILE A 96 -0.52 -17.87 -25.59
C ILE A 96 -1.42 -18.15 -24.38
N GLU A 97 -2.73 -18.14 -24.57
CA GLU A 97 -3.71 -18.51 -23.55
C GLU A 97 -3.50 -19.95 -23.06
N PHE A 98 -3.18 -20.87 -23.97
CA PHE A 98 -2.81 -22.24 -23.58
C PHE A 98 -1.54 -22.30 -22.71
N LEU A 99 -0.50 -21.52 -23.04
CA LEU A 99 0.74 -21.46 -22.24
C LEU A 99 0.50 -20.87 -20.85
N ILE A 100 -0.41 -19.90 -20.74
CA ILE A 100 -0.83 -19.33 -19.47
C ILE A 100 -1.63 -20.36 -18.68
N LYS A 101 -2.62 -21.01 -19.32
CA LYS A 101 -3.49 -22.03 -18.72
C LYS A 101 -2.69 -23.21 -18.16
N THR A 102 -1.64 -23.63 -18.85
CA THR A 102 -0.78 -24.75 -18.44
C THR A 102 0.34 -24.35 -17.46
N GLY A 103 0.40 -23.08 -17.03
CA GLY A 103 1.40 -22.61 -16.07
C GLY A 103 2.83 -22.53 -16.62
N LEU A 104 3.00 -22.59 -17.95
CA LEU A 104 4.29 -22.39 -18.64
C LEU A 104 4.62 -20.90 -18.79
N ILE A 105 3.60 -20.03 -18.84
CA ILE A 105 3.71 -18.58 -18.66
C ILE A 105 2.99 -18.19 -17.37
N GLN A 106 3.73 -17.58 -16.43
CA GLN A 106 3.17 -17.10 -15.17
C GLN A 106 2.94 -15.60 -15.25
N LEU A 107 1.71 -15.13 -15.02
CA LEU A 107 1.43 -13.71 -14.89
C LEU A 107 1.61 -13.30 -13.41
N PRO A 108 2.20 -12.14 -13.11
CA PRO A 108 2.24 -11.62 -11.75
C PRO A 108 0.81 -11.43 -11.24
N ILE A 109 0.54 -11.87 -10.01
CA ILE A 109 -0.77 -11.71 -9.37
C ILE A 109 -1.03 -10.21 -9.19
N THR A 110 -1.95 -9.66 -9.97
CA THR A 110 -2.43 -8.27 -9.85
C THR A 110 -3.86 -8.24 -9.32
N ASN A 111 -4.22 -7.15 -8.63
CA ASN A 111 -5.55 -6.98 -8.03
C ASN A 111 -6.71 -6.99 -9.07
N GLU A 112 -6.44 -6.65 -10.35
CA GLU A 112 -7.42 -6.77 -11.45
C GLU A 112 -7.91 -8.23 -11.66
N ASN A 113 -7.07 -9.24 -11.41
CA ASN A 113 -7.45 -10.65 -11.57
C ASN A 113 -8.21 -11.21 -10.36
N VAL A 114 -8.26 -10.46 -9.25
CA VAL A 114 -9.02 -10.79 -8.05
C VAL A 114 -10.45 -10.27 -8.15
N GLU A 115 -10.66 -9.09 -8.75
CA GLU A 115 -12.00 -8.49 -8.89
C GLU A 115 -12.89 -9.19 -9.94
N GLN A 116 -12.31 -9.77 -11.01
CA GLN A 116 -13.09 -10.59 -11.94
C GLN A 116 -13.59 -11.92 -11.35
N LYS A 117 -13.13 -12.32 -10.17
CA LYS A 117 -13.64 -13.50 -9.45
C LYS A 117 -14.93 -13.22 -8.66
N ILE A 118 -15.35 -11.96 -8.53
CA ILE A 118 -16.41 -11.55 -7.58
C ILE A 118 -17.79 -11.37 -8.26
N ASN A 119 -17.90 -11.30 -9.59
CA ASN A 119 -19.19 -11.17 -10.29
C ASN A 119 -19.70 -12.48 -10.93
N SER A 120 -19.78 -13.54 -10.13
CA SER A 120 -20.57 -14.74 -10.44
C SER A 120 -21.65 -14.86 -9.36
N ASN A 121 -22.90 -15.12 -9.76
CA ASN A 121 -24.07 -15.35 -8.89
C ASN A 121 -23.94 -16.62 -8.00
N SER A 122 -22.78 -16.83 -7.39
CA SER A 122 -22.48 -17.93 -6.48
C SER A 122 -22.78 -17.50 -5.05
N PRO A 123 -23.34 -18.38 -4.20
CA PRO A 123 -23.49 -18.12 -2.76
C PRO A 123 -22.15 -17.72 -2.14
N ASP A 124 -22.11 -16.57 -1.44
CA ASP A 124 -20.87 -15.98 -0.90
C ASP A 124 -21.08 -15.15 0.38
N PHE A 125 -20.05 -14.54 0.96
CA PHE A 125 -20.16 -13.69 2.17
C PHE A 125 -19.15 -12.54 2.25
N THR A 126 -19.38 -11.57 3.13
CA THR A 126 -18.42 -10.48 3.45
C THR A 126 -18.17 -10.38 4.95
N ILE A 127 -16.99 -9.88 5.35
CA ILE A 127 -16.58 -9.68 6.74
C ILE A 127 -16.33 -8.18 6.96
N LEU A 128 -16.97 -7.61 7.98
CA LEU A 128 -16.85 -6.21 8.38
C LEU A 128 -16.40 -6.14 9.83
N LEU A 129 -15.48 -5.22 10.14
CA LEU A 129 -14.99 -4.97 11.50
C LEU A 129 -15.52 -3.63 12.00
N LYS A 130 -15.91 -3.58 13.28
CA LYS A 130 -16.34 -2.35 13.93
C LYS A 130 -15.83 -2.29 15.38
N PRO A 131 -14.92 -1.36 15.72
CA PRO A 131 -14.22 -0.45 14.80
C PRO A 131 -13.23 -1.23 13.90
N ASP A 132 -12.88 -0.67 12.74
CA ASP A 132 -11.85 -1.22 11.83
C ASP A 132 -10.42 -0.81 12.23
N SER A 133 -10.31 0.07 13.22
CA SER A 133 -9.06 0.58 13.78
C SER A 133 -9.17 0.86 15.28
N MET A 134 -8.05 0.77 16.00
CA MET A 134 -8.00 1.06 17.43
C MET A 134 -6.63 1.60 17.87
N VAL A 135 -6.63 2.44 18.90
CA VAL A 135 -5.42 2.93 19.57
C VAL A 135 -5.39 2.37 20.99
N LEU A 136 -4.34 1.64 21.36
CA LEU A 136 -4.16 1.05 22.69
C LEU A 136 -2.74 1.35 23.23
N PRO A 137 -2.55 1.50 24.54
CA PRO A 137 -1.22 1.44 25.13
C PRO A 137 -0.67 0.01 25.13
N SER A 138 0.64 -0.14 25.36
CA SER A 138 1.21 -1.46 25.70
C SER A 138 0.49 -2.07 26.92
N GLY A 139 0.14 -3.35 26.89
CA GLY A 139 -0.71 -3.99 27.91
C GLY A 139 -2.21 -3.61 27.82
N GLY A 140 -2.61 -2.85 26.80
CA GLY A 140 -3.98 -2.39 26.59
C GLY A 140 -4.91 -3.50 26.07
N TYR A 141 -6.20 -3.35 26.37
CA TYR A 141 -7.25 -4.26 25.93
C TYR A 141 -8.33 -3.52 25.15
N GLY A 142 -8.85 -4.15 24.10
CA GLY A 142 -10.03 -3.69 23.39
C GLY A 142 -10.79 -4.83 22.71
N GLU A 143 -12.03 -4.54 22.31
CA GLU A 143 -12.89 -5.48 21.59
C GLU A 143 -13.35 -4.89 20.26
N VAL A 144 -13.43 -5.76 19.26
CA VAL A 144 -13.86 -5.43 17.89
C VAL A 144 -15.01 -6.34 17.50
N ASP A 145 -16.12 -5.77 17.08
CA ASP A 145 -17.24 -6.53 16.53
C ASP A 145 -16.90 -6.98 15.11
N ILE A 146 -16.99 -8.28 14.86
CA ILE A 146 -16.94 -8.91 13.54
C ILE A 146 -18.37 -9.13 13.08
N THR A 147 -18.76 -8.54 11.96
CA THR A 147 -20.05 -8.79 11.31
C THR A 147 -19.81 -9.54 10.01
N VAL A 148 -20.46 -10.68 9.86
CA VAL A 148 -20.41 -11.50 8.65
C VAL A 148 -21.74 -11.46 7.94
N LYS A 149 -21.75 -10.93 6.72
CA LYS A 149 -22.97 -10.78 5.92
C LYS A 149 -23.05 -11.84 4.83
N SER A 150 -24.17 -12.53 4.78
CA SER A 150 -24.51 -13.42 3.68
C SER A 150 -24.73 -12.65 2.37
N LEU A 151 -24.17 -13.14 1.27
CA LEU A 151 -24.42 -12.69 -0.09
C LEU A 151 -25.04 -13.84 -0.92
N ASN A 152 -25.91 -13.49 -1.87
CA ASN A 152 -26.50 -14.45 -2.82
C ASN A 152 -27.20 -15.66 -2.19
N GLY A 153 -27.80 -15.48 -1.00
CA GLY A 153 -28.58 -16.52 -0.31
C GLY A 153 -27.76 -17.55 0.47
N TRP A 154 -26.49 -17.26 0.75
CA TRP A 154 -25.61 -18.17 1.49
C TRP A 154 -26.00 -18.31 2.98
N ASP A 155 -26.05 -19.52 3.53
CA ASP A 155 -26.50 -19.78 4.90
C ASP A 155 -25.67 -20.86 5.65
N GLU A 156 -24.46 -21.14 5.19
CA GLU A 156 -23.59 -22.17 5.79
C GLU A 156 -22.71 -21.63 6.93
N ARG A 157 -21.80 -22.44 7.47
CA ARG A 157 -20.92 -22.10 8.60
C ARG A 157 -19.58 -21.51 8.14
N ILE A 158 -19.18 -20.39 8.73
CA ILE A 158 -17.88 -19.72 8.51
C ILE A 158 -17.01 -19.90 9.73
N TRP A 159 -15.81 -20.40 9.51
CA TRP A 159 -14.77 -20.45 10.53
C TRP A 159 -13.93 -19.18 10.47
N LEU A 160 -13.96 -18.38 11.53
CA LEU A 160 -13.21 -17.13 11.66
C LEU A 160 -11.83 -17.39 12.27
N ASN A 161 -10.80 -16.76 11.72
CA ASN A 161 -9.42 -16.94 12.16
C ASN A 161 -8.53 -15.72 11.90
N ILE A 162 -7.40 -15.66 12.63
CA ILE A 162 -6.34 -14.65 12.49
C ILE A 162 -5.02 -15.39 12.29
N PRO A 163 -4.19 -15.03 11.30
CA PRO A 163 -2.99 -15.76 10.93
C PRO A 163 -1.86 -15.46 11.95
N ILE A 164 -0.88 -16.36 12.00
CA ILE A 164 0.36 -16.21 12.78
C ILE A 164 1.47 -15.79 11.80
N PRO A 165 2.40 -14.88 12.15
CA PRO A 165 2.68 -14.32 13.47
C PRO A 165 1.69 -13.23 13.90
N ILE A 166 1.33 -13.27 15.18
CA ILE A 166 0.26 -12.46 15.79
C ILE A 166 0.73 -11.00 16.06
N GLY A 167 1.98 -10.67 15.74
CA GLY A 167 2.54 -9.36 16.08
C GLY A 167 2.50 -9.13 17.60
N PRO A 168 2.14 -7.93 18.08
CA PRO A 168 2.18 -7.54 19.50
C PRO A 168 0.98 -8.04 20.33
N ILE A 169 0.10 -8.88 19.79
CA ILE A 169 -1.13 -9.29 20.48
C ILE A 169 -0.96 -10.64 21.17
N LYS A 170 -1.38 -10.68 22.43
CA LYS A 170 -1.44 -11.86 23.26
C LYS A 170 -2.71 -12.66 22.92
N TYR A 171 -2.53 -13.85 22.33
CA TYR A 171 -3.60 -14.85 22.13
C TYR A 171 -4.93 -14.28 21.54
N PRO A 172 -4.96 -13.86 20.26
CA PRO A 172 -6.14 -13.28 19.63
C PRO A 172 -7.30 -14.26 19.71
N THR A 173 -8.38 -13.85 20.38
CA THR A 173 -9.53 -14.70 20.62
C THR A 173 -10.73 -14.16 19.88
N ILE A 174 -11.28 -14.98 18.98
CA ILE A 174 -12.56 -14.71 18.31
C ILE A 174 -13.66 -15.55 18.99
N VAL A 175 -14.75 -14.90 19.40
CA VAL A 175 -15.89 -15.56 20.04
C VAL A 175 -17.21 -15.10 19.39
N PRO A 176 -18.02 -16.01 18.82
CA PRO A 176 -17.70 -17.42 18.53
C PRO A 176 -16.77 -17.54 17.30
N LYS A 177 -15.89 -18.56 17.28
CA LYS A 177 -15.04 -18.87 16.11
C LYS A 177 -15.81 -19.40 14.91
N LEU A 178 -17.03 -19.88 15.11
CA LEU A 178 -17.88 -20.45 14.07
C LEU A 178 -19.18 -19.67 14.06
N VAL A 179 -19.48 -19.01 12.94
CA VAL A 179 -20.69 -18.20 12.75
C VAL A 179 -21.50 -18.71 11.56
N THR A 180 -22.83 -18.59 11.64
CA THR A 180 -23.77 -18.97 10.58
C THR A 180 -24.68 -17.77 10.30
N PRO A 181 -24.40 -16.93 9.29
CA PRO A 181 -25.37 -15.94 8.83
C PRO A 181 -26.56 -16.68 8.20
N THR A 182 -27.78 -16.25 8.48
CA THR A 182 -28.95 -16.78 7.76
C THR A 182 -29.17 -15.95 6.49
N SER A 183 -29.91 -16.47 5.50
CA SER A 183 -30.14 -15.71 4.26
C SER A 183 -30.76 -14.34 4.63
N ASN A 184 -30.07 -13.25 4.29
CA ASN A 184 -30.45 -11.87 4.62
C ASN A 184 -30.35 -11.46 6.10
N SER A 185 -29.60 -12.19 6.94
CA SER A 185 -29.22 -11.74 8.28
C SER A 185 -27.70 -11.74 8.46
N ASP A 186 -27.25 -10.84 9.33
CA ASP A 186 -25.86 -10.80 9.74
C ASP A 186 -25.61 -11.84 10.85
N ALA A 187 -24.43 -12.47 10.85
CA ALA A 187 -23.92 -13.18 12.01
C ALA A 187 -22.76 -12.39 12.62
N THR A 188 -22.69 -12.38 13.94
CA THR A 188 -21.70 -11.58 14.66
C THR A 188 -20.75 -12.45 15.48
N ALA A 189 -19.52 -11.97 15.63
CA ALA A 189 -18.53 -12.45 16.58
C ALA A 189 -17.77 -11.26 17.15
N ALA A 190 -17.01 -11.46 18.22
CA ALA A 190 -16.14 -10.45 18.79
C ALA A 190 -14.69 -10.92 18.68
N PHE A 191 -13.78 -10.00 18.35
CA PHE A 191 -12.34 -10.17 18.37
C PHE A 191 -11.76 -9.37 19.53
N ALA A 192 -11.18 -10.08 20.50
CA ALA A 192 -10.46 -9.47 21.61
C ALA A 192 -9.02 -9.14 21.21
N VAL A 193 -8.65 -7.89 21.37
CA VAL A 193 -7.31 -7.33 21.14
C VAL A 193 -6.65 -7.12 22.51
N ASP A 194 -5.76 -8.02 22.90
CA ASP A 194 -4.97 -7.93 24.12
C ASP A 194 -3.51 -7.67 23.74
N VAL A 195 -3.01 -6.45 23.97
CA VAL A 195 -1.65 -6.05 23.56
C VAL A 195 -0.65 -6.54 24.61
N GLU A 196 0.42 -7.22 24.18
CA GLU A 196 1.49 -7.64 25.08
C GLU A 196 2.15 -6.44 25.76
N GLU A 197 2.52 -6.60 27.03
CA GLU A 197 2.94 -5.52 27.93
C GLU A 197 4.28 -4.86 27.55
N PHE A 198 5.07 -5.53 26.71
CA PHE A 198 6.34 -5.02 26.15
C PHE A 198 6.29 -4.85 24.63
N SER A 199 5.10 -4.62 24.09
CA SER A 199 4.94 -4.39 22.65
C SER A 199 5.59 -3.09 22.24
N CYS A 200 6.28 -3.12 21.11
CA CYS A 200 6.83 -1.91 20.52
C CYS A 200 5.72 -0.91 20.16
N PRO A 201 5.94 0.39 20.40
CA PRO A 201 5.04 1.42 19.89
C PRO A 201 5.07 1.44 18.36
N GLY A 202 3.92 1.69 17.72
CA GLY A 202 3.85 1.73 16.27
C GLY A 202 2.49 1.33 15.71
N GLN A 203 2.41 1.28 14.39
CA GLN A 203 1.21 0.91 13.63
C GLN A 203 1.31 -0.54 13.16
N TYR A 204 0.27 -1.31 13.42
CA TYR A 204 0.17 -2.74 13.11
C TYR A 204 -1.07 -3.00 12.25
N LYS A 205 -0.94 -3.90 11.27
CA LYS A 205 -2.03 -4.29 10.37
C LYS A 205 -2.22 -5.80 10.41
N MET A 206 -3.44 -6.24 10.74
CA MET A 206 -3.77 -7.65 10.94
C MET A 206 -4.86 -8.09 9.99
N ALA A 207 -4.77 -9.29 9.46
CA ALA A 207 -5.82 -9.88 8.64
C ALA A 207 -6.77 -10.75 9.50
N VAL A 208 -8.07 -10.57 9.31
CA VAL A 208 -9.13 -11.43 9.87
C VAL A 208 -9.75 -12.19 8.72
N TYR A 209 -9.67 -13.53 8.76
CA TYR A 209 -10.16 -14.43 7.71
C TYR A 209 -11.44 -15.12 8.11
N GLY A 210 -12.30 -15.38 7.14
CA GLY A 210 -13.40 -16.33 7.22
C GLY A 210 -13.21 -17.43 6.19
N MET A 211 -13.28 -18.68 6.62
CA MET A 211 -13.07 -19.86 5.79
C MET A 211 -14.34 -20.71 5.74
N ARG A 212 -14.70 -21.18 4.55
CA ARG A 212 -15.73 -22.23 4.40
C ARG A 212 -15.20 -23.57 4.93
N ASN A 213 -16.00 -24.30 5.69
CA ASN A 213 -15.70 -25.67 6.07
C ASN A 213 -16.47 -26.65 5.17
N THR A 214 -15.83 -27.17 4.13
CA THR A 214 -16.39 -28.23 3.29
C THR A 214 -15.32 -29.25 2.94
N ASP A 215 -15.53 -30.52 3.33
CA ASP A 215 -14.61 -31.64 3.14
C ASP A 215 -14.28 -32.00 1.67
N LYS A 216 -14.73 -31.23 0.66
CA LYS A 216 -14.68 -31.65 -0.77
C LYS A 216 -14.42 -30.59 -1.86
N ILE A 217 -14.22 -29.29 -1.58
CA ILE A 217 -14.02 -28.25 -2.62
C ILE A 217 -13.06 -27.15 -2.09
N PRO A 218 -12.23 -26.48 -2.92
CA PRO A 218 -11.33 -25.40 -2.48
C PRO A 218 -12.04 -24.33 -1.63
N MET A 219 -11.42 -24.03 -0.48
CA MET A 219 -11.86 -23.05 0.52
C MET A 219 -11.94 -21.66 -0.14
N THR A 220 -13.13 -21.04 -0.30
CA THR A 220 -13.13 -19.58 -0.42
C THR A 220 -12.77 -19.02 0.93
N THR A 221 -11.80 -18.12 0.90
CA THR A 221 -11.28 -17.43 2.07
C THR A 221 -11.51 -15.96 1.82
N HIS A 222 -12.38 -15.34 2.61
CA HIS A 222 -12.58 -13.89 2.60
C HIS A 222 -11.76 -13.31 3.75
N TYR A 223 -11.22 -12.12 3.56
CA TYR A 223 -10.46 -11.45 4.60
C TYR A 223 -10.71 -9.95 4.61
N THR A 224 -10.49 -9.36 5.77
CA THR A 224 -10.48 -7.92 6.00
C THR A 224 -9.32 -7.57 6.92
N TYR A 225 -9.01 -6.27 7.05
CA TYR A 225 -7.89 -5.81 7.86
C TYR A 225 -8.36 -5.00 9.07
N PHE A 226 -7.70 -5.23 10.20
CA PHE A 226 -7.78 -4.42 11.41
C PHE A 226 -6.48 -3.64 11.59
N ASN A 227 -6.57 -2.33 11.85
CA ASN A 227 -5.41 -1.48 12.11
C ASN A 227 -5.29 -1.18 13.62
N LEU A 228 -4.12 -1.41 14.21
CA LEU A 228 -3.84 -1.17 15.62
C LEU A 228 -2.67 -0.20 15.78
N GLU A 229 -2.87 0.88 16.52
CA GLU A 229 -1.80 1.76 16.98
C GLU A 229 -1.45 1.46 18.44
N ILE A 230 -0.18 1.17 18.70
CA ILE A 230 0.36 1.01 20.06
C ILE A 230 1.08 2.29 20.47
N LEU A 231 0.58 2.92 21.53
CA LEU A 231 1.17 4.14 22.09
C LEU A 231 2.49 3.83 22.81
N PRO A 232 3.44 4.79 22.85
CA PRO A 232 4.63 4.70 23.69
C PRO A 232 4.25 4.43 25.15
N PRO A 233 5.02 3.59 25.88
CA PRO A 233 4.82 3.47 27.31
C PRO A 233 4.98 4.85 27.97
N GLY A 234 4.15 5.13 28.97
CA GLY A 234 4.27 6.34 29.78
C GLY A 234 5.60 6.37 30.55
N LYS A 235 5.81 7.42 31.37
CA LYS A 235 6.97 7.47 32.27
C LYS A 235 6.96 6.26 33.22
N ILE A 236 7.89 5.33 33.01
CA ILE A 236 8.01 4.09 33.81
C ILE A 236 8.93 4.23 35.04
N PHE A 237 9.76 5.29 35.09
CA PHE A 237 10.61 5.58 36.25
C PHE A 237 10.86 7.08 36.43
N GLU A 238 11.19 7.45 37.67
CA GLU A 238 11.63 8.79 38.09
C GLU A 238 13.05 8.68 38.67
N LEU A 239 13.92 9.63 38.30
CA LEU A 239 15.26 9.75 38.86
C LEU A 239 15.33 11.01 39.73
N SER A 240 15.83 10.87 40.96
CA SER A 240 16.10 11.96 41.89
C SER A 240 17.44 11.77 42.58
N SER A 241 18.06 12.85 43.09
CA SER A 241 19.32 12.78 43.82
C SER A 241 19.33 13.86 44.89
N ASP A 242 20.02 13.58 46.00
CA ASP A 242 20.22 14.52 47.09
C ASP A 242 21.20 15.66 46.71
N GLN A 243 22.06 15.45 45.70
CA GLN A 243 22.99 16.45 45.18
C GLN A 243 22.95 16.53 43.66
N GLN A 244 22.31 17.57 43.12
CA GLN A 244 22.30 17.82 41.68
C GLN A 244 23.60 18.48 41.17
N VAL A 245 24.36 19.12 42.06
CA VAL A 245 25.64 19.78 41.77
C VAL A 245 26.68 19.37 42.80
N ILE A 246 27.87 18.96 42.34
CA ILE A 246 28.92 18.41 43.19
C ILE A 246 30.27 18.97 42.77
N THR A 247 30.89 19.78 43.63
CA THR A 247 32.29 20.20 43.45
C THR A 247 33.22 19.22 44.15
N ILE A 248 34.24 18.74 43.43
CA ILE A 248 35.22 17.78 43.92
C ILE A 248 36.61 18.42 43.82
N PRO A 249 37.28 18.66 44.97
CA PRO A 249 38.66 19.12 44.99
C PRO A 249 39.60 18.19 44.23
N LYS A 250 40.72 18.73 43.78
CA LYS A 250 41.82 17.98 43.17
C LYS A 250 42.29 16.82 44.06
N GLY A 251 42.53 15.65 43.45
CA GLY A 251 43.05 14.46 44.16
C GLY A 251 42.08 13.87 45.20
N SER A 252 40.80 14.22 45.16
CA SER A 252 39.82 13.84 46.18
C SER A 252 38.67 13.04 45.61
N SER A 253 37.80 12.55 46.49
CA SER A 253 36.63 11.76 46.12
C SER A 253 35.40 12.28 46.82
N LYS A 254 34.26 12.29 46.11
CA LYS A 254 32.96 12.58 46.70
C LYS A 254 31.91 11.61 46.18
N SER A 255 30.94 11.33 47.04
CA SER A 255 29.86 10.38 46.79
C SER A 255 28.51 11.08 46.86
N PHE A 256 27.54 10.62 46.08
CA PHE A 256 26.14 11.05 46.15
C PHE A 256 25.22 9.87 45.87
N ASP A 257 23.97 9.99 46.32
CA ASP A 257 22.97 8.96 46.09
C ASP A 257 22.06 9.37 44.93
N LEU A 258 21.89 8.46 43.98
CA LEU A 258 20.89 8.51 42.93
C LEU A 258 19.72 7.61 43.35
N GLU A 259 18.57 8.21 43.58
CA GLU A 259 17.32 7.50 43.86
C GLU A 259 16.56 7.23 42.56
N ILE A 260 16.20 5.96 42.37
CA ILE A 260 15.40 5.47 41.25
C ILE A 260 14.06 5.08 41.85
N LYS A 261 13.00 5.76 41.42
CA LYS A 261 11.63 5.44 41.79
C LYS A 261 10.95 4.75 40.62
N ASN A 262 10.47 3.55 40.89
CA ASN A 262 9.75 2.76 39.91
C ASN A 262 8.28 3.21 39.87
N LEU A 263 7.85 3.69 38.71
CA LEU A 263 6.45 4.10 38.47
C LEU A 263 5.64 3.02 37.77
N ASP A 264 6.31 1.96 37.35
CA ASP A 264 5.72 0.83 36.64
C ASP A 264 5.26 -0.27 37.62
N LYS A 265 4.41 -1.17 37.12
CA LYS A 265 3.82 -2.27 37.90
C LYS A 265 4.75 -3.45 38.11
N HIS A 266 5.90 -3.50 37.44
CA HIS A 266 6.86 -4.61 37.52
C HIS A 266 8.01 -4.30 38.47
N ASP A 267 8.71 -5.34 38.92
CA ASP A 267 9.99 -5.18 39.59
C ASP A 267 11.10 -5.05 38.54
N TRP A 268 11.95 -4.03 38.69
CA TRP A 268 13.01 -3.74 37.71
C TRP A 268 14.40 -3.91 38.33
N GLY A 269 15.28 -4.58 37.59
CA GLY A 269 16.72 -4.61 37.87
C GLY A 269 17.43 -3.57 37.02
N PHE A 270 18.04 -2.57 37.65
CA PHE A 270 18.76 -1.50 36.98
C PHE A 270 20.25 -1.74 37.05
N LEU A 271 20.92 -1.75 35.90
CA LEU A 271 22.37 -1.69 35.87
C LEU A 271 22.80 -0.22 35.90
N VAL A 272 23.67 0.09 36.86
CA VAL A 272 24.30 1.41 36.97
C VAL A 272 25.70 1.25 36.40
N ASP A 273 25.85 1.60 35.11
CA ASP A 273 27.11 1.50 34.39
C ASP A 273 27.41 2.84 33.69
N PRO A 274 28.56 3.49 33.93
CA PRO A 274 29.00 4.60 33.11
C PRO A 274 29.31 4.10 31.70
N VAL A 275 28.39 4.35 30.75
CA VAL A 275 28.54 3.91 29.34
C VAL A 275 29.91 4.30 28.79
N ASP A 276 30.65 3.33 28.26
CA ASP A 276 31.98 3.45 27.62
C ASP A 276 32.07 4.56 26.52
N ASN A 277 30.93 5.08 26.05
CA ASN A 277 30.84 6.08 24.99
C ASN A 277 30.94 7.54 25.46
N PHE A 278 30.85 7.82 26.76
CA PHE A 278 31.22 9.14 27.30
C PHE A 278 32.56 9.01 28.01
N ARG A 279 33.64 9.44 27.34
CA ARG A 279 34.94 9.62 28.00
C ARG A 279 34.74 10.58 29.17
N ALA A 280 34.87 10.06 30.40
CA ALA A 280 35.05 10.91 31.57
C ALA A 280 36.19 11.91 31.28
N PRO A 281 36.10 13.17 31.74
CA PRO A 281 37.17 14.14 31.58
C PRO A 281 38.51 13.55 32.03
N THR A 282 39.60 13.93 31.35
CA THR A 282 40.93 13.37 31.64
C THR A 282 41.26 13.61 33.11
N GLY A 283 41.55 12.53 33.86
CA GLY A 283 41.82 12.59 35.30
C GLY A 283 40.59 12.41 36.20
N VAL A 284 39.42 12.05 35.67
CA VAL A 284 38.23 11.70 36.47
C VAL A 284 37.94 10.21 36.35
N LYS A 285 37.68 9.56 37.49
CA LYS A 285 37.18 8.18 37.56
C LYS A 285 35.82 8.17 38.24
N ILE A 286 34.85 7.49 37.61
CA ILE A 286 33.52 7.27 38.17
C ILE A 286 33.43 5.80 38.57
N GLU A 287 33.12 5.56 39.84
CA GLU A 287 32.92 4.24 40.43
C GLU A 287 31.52 4.20 41.08
N HIS A 288 30.92 3.04 41.24
CA HIS A 288 29.61 2.89 41.88
C HIS A 288 29.64 1.74 42.88
N THR A 289 28.80 1.81 43.91
CA THR A 289 28.80 0.83 45.01
C THR A 289 28.11 -0.49 44.64
N GLN A 290 27.25 -0.49 43.63
CA GLN A 290 26.45 -1.64 43.20
C GLN A 290 26.36 -1.73 41.68
N ALA A 291 26.60 -2.91 41.12
CA ALA A 291 26.49 -3.14 39.67
C ALA A 291 25.02 -3.25 39.22
N ALA A 292 24.12 -3.67 40.10
CA ALA A 292 22.70 -3.83 39.83
C ALA A 292 21.85 -3.40 41.05
N ILE A 293 20.74 -2.71 40.81
CA ILE A 293 19.79 -2.24 41.82
C ILE A 293 18.42 -2.77 41.48
N LEU A 294 17.82 -3.52 42.41
CA LEU A 294 16.43 -3.95 42.27
C LEU A 294 15.52 -2.87 42.85
N VAL A 295 14.53 -2.39 42.08
CA VAL A 295 13.47 -1.51 42.57
C VAL A 295 12.13 -2.19 42.30
N LYS A 296 11.40 -2.50 43.37
CA LYS A 296 10.09 -3.14 43.24
C LYS A 296 9.04 -2.14 42.77
N ASN A 297 7.91 -2.66 42.29
CA ASN A 297 6.75 -1.86 41.90
C ASN A 297 6.41 -0.78 42.96
N GLY A 298 6.38 0.48 42.53
CA GLY A 298 6.01 1.62 43.36
C GLY A 298 7.01 2.00 44.46
N GLU A 299 8.11 1.25 44.59
CA GLU A 299 9.18 1.53 45.55
C GLU A 299 10.25 2.45 44.94
N SER A 300 11.12 2.97 45.80
CA SER A 300 12.36 3.61 45.40
C SER A 300 13.57 2.90 46.00
N ASN A 301 14.68 2.91 45.28
CA ASN A 301 15.96 2.40 45.78
C ASN A 301 17.10 3.34 45.35
N LYS A 302 18.24 3.26 46.03
CA LYS A 302 19.35 4.19 45.85
C LYS A 302 20.62 3.52 45.35
N ALA A 303 21.27 4.16 44.37
CA ALA A 303 22.63 3.89 43.92
C ALA A 303 23.58 4.91 44.54
N THR A 304 24.68 4.49 45.16
CA THR A 304 25.72 5.45 45.52
C THR A 304 26.76 5.51 44.40
N ILE A 305 26.93 6.71 43.84
CA ILE A 305 27.94 7.00 42.82
C ILE A 305 29.11 7.70 43.49
N ASN A 306 30.32 7.21 43.24
CA ASN A 306 31.58 7.74 43.74
C ASN A 306 32.37 8.35 42.58
N ILE A 307 32.68 9.64 42.67
CA ILE A 307 33.54 10.30 41.67
C ILE A 307 34.88 10.62 42.33
N LYS A 308 35.97 10.26 41.65
CA LYS A 308 37.36 10.51 42.06
C LYS A 308 38.06 11.38 41.03
N THR A 309 38.78 12.40 41.49
CA THR A 309 39.63 13.24 40.64
C THR A 309 41.12 12.92 40.86
N SER A 310 41.93 13.01 39.81
CA SER A 310 43.38 12.84 39.86
C SER A 310 44.06 14.05 40.50
N GLU A 311 45.29 13.88 40.97
CA GLU A 311 46.20 14.99 41.30
C GLU A 311 46.75 15.71 40.05
N ASP A 312 46.37 15.30 38.84
CA ASP A 312 46.83 15.97 37.62
C ASP A 312 45.87 17.04 37.10
N ILE A 313 44.67 17.16 37.68
CA ILE A 313 43.70 18.19 37.28
C ILE A 313 44.14 19.58 37.76
N ARG A 314 43.81 20.63 36.99
CA ARG A 314 44.30 22.00 37.21
C ARG A 314 43.55 22.72 38.33
N THR A 315 42.24 22.55 38.39
CA THR A 315 41.33 23.18 39.38
C THR A 315 40.31 22.15 39.87
N PRO A 316 39.60 22.42 41.00
CA PRO A 316 38.43 21.63 41.38
C PRO A 316 37.42 21.52 40.21
N MET A 317 36.79 20.36 40.09
CA MET A 317 35.76 20.14 39.07
C MET A 317 34.37 20.17 39.71
N THR A 318 33.47 20.89 39.06
CA THR A 318 32.05 20.93 39.42
C THR A 318 31.27 20.04 38.46
N PHE A 319 30.54 19.06 39.00
CA PHE A 319 29.73 18.11 38.25
C PHE A 319 28.24 18.43 38.41
N THR A 320 27.46 18.33 37.32
CA THR A 320 26.00 18.48 37.32
C THR A 320 25.34 17.20 36.82
N LEU A 321 24.25 16.79 37.48
CA LEU A 321 23.47 15.60 37.13
C LEU A 321 22.18 15.99 36.37
N PRO A 322 22.03 15.64 35.09
CA PRO A 322 20.77 15.74 34.38
C PRO A 322 19.84 14.64 34.89
N MET A 323 18.78 15.05 35.59
CA MET A 323 17.75 14.12 36.05
C MET A 323 16.70 13.98 34.94
N GLN A 324 17.02 13.25 33.86
CA GLN A 324 16.05 12.91 32.83
C GLN A 324 15.88 11.38 32.76
N ALA A 325 14.66 10.92 32.97
CA ALA A 325 14.30 9.52 32.71
C ALA A 325 14.01 9.36 31.21
N LEU A 326 15.00 8.88 30.43
CA LEU A 326 14.76 8.47 29.04
C LEU A 326 14.03 7.13 29.05
N THR A 327 12.77 7.11 28.61
CA THR A 327 12.04 5.89 28.29
C THR A 327 12.47 5.36 26.92
N ALA A 328 13.67 4.79 26.83
CA ALA A 328 14.08 4.08 25.63
C ALA A 328 13.61 2.62 25.72
N LEU A 329 12.39 2.34 25.26
CA LEU A 329 12.05 0.97 24.87
C LEU A 329 12.80 0.70 23.55
N ASN A 330 14.06 0.24 23.64
CA ASN A 330 14.86 -0.04 22.47
C ASN A 330 14.31 -1.33 21.83
N CYS A 331 13.66 -1.21 20.68
CA CYS A 331 12.98 -2.29 19.96
C CYS A 331 13.95 -3.23 19.25
N ASP A 332 14.89 -3.83 19.98
CA ASP A 332 15.78 -4.90 19.54
C ASP A 332 15.46 -6.18 20.32
N PRO A 333 15.07 -7.30 19.66
CA PRO A 333 14.66 -8.55 20.31
C PRO A 333 15.72 -9.24 21.19
N ALA A 334 16.96 -8.73 21.27
CA ALA A 334 18.01 -9.24 22.14
C ALA A 334 17.97 -8.74 23.61
N TRP A 335 17.00 -7.91 24.02
CA TRP A 335 17.13 -7.02 25.19
C TRP A 335 16.50 -7.44 26.53
N MET A 336 15.92 -8.63 26.67
CA MET A 336 15.27 -9.01 27.95
C MET A 336 16.21 -9.23 29.17
N GLU A 337 17.50 -8.85 29.10
CA GLU A 337 18.40 -8.95 30.27
C GLU A 337 19.03 -7.64 30.76
N LYS A 338 18.93 -6.47 30.09
CA LYS A 338 19.66 -5.26 30.55
C LYS A 338 18.98 -3.94 30.20
N THR A 339 18.15 -3.40 31.09
CA THR A 339 17.82 -1.96 31.07
C THR A 339 18.97 -1.17 31.69
N ASN A 340 19.89 -0.65 30.87
CA ASN A 340 20.91 0.26 31.34
C ASN A 340 20.29 1.66 31.50
N ILE A 341 20.25 2.19 32.73
CA ILE A 341 19.97 3.61 32.93
C ILE A 341 21.25 4.38 32.64
N VAL A 342 21.21 5.23 31.62
CA VAL A 342 22.33 6.13 31.29
C VAL A 342 22.21 7.40 32.14
N VAL A 343 23.12 7.57 33.10
CA VAL A 343 23.26 8.80 33.89
C VAL A 343 24.41 9.63 33.33
N ASN A 344 24.10 10.72 32.64
CA ASN A 344 25.12 11.57 32.02
C ASN A 344 25.73 12.54 33.03
N ILE A 345 26.91 12.28 33.60
CA ILE A 345 27.56 13.22 34.53
C ILE A 345 28.39 14.24 33.74
N ILE A 346 28.04 15.52 33.77
CA ILE A 346 28.82 16.59 33.11
C ILE A 346 29.71 17.30 34.13
N GLY A 347 31.02 17.37 33.86
CA GLY A 347 31.99 18.11 34.67
C GLY A 347 32.52 19.36 33.98
N GLN A 348 32.67 20.45 34.72
CA GLN A 348 33.30 21.71 34.30
C GLN A 348 34.41 22.13 35.28
N GLU A 349 35.52 22.69 34.78
CA GLU A 349 36.60 23.24 35.61
C GLU A 349 36.20 24.59 36.23
N ASP A 350 36.42 24.77 37.54
CA ASP A 350 36.27 26.08 38.20
C ASP A 350 37.47 26.98 37.80
N SER A 351 37.29 27.87 36.82
CA SER A 351 38.28 28.91 36.50
C SER A 351 37.97 30.21 37.27
N SER A 352 38.88 30.66 38.12
CA SER A 352 38.75 31.90 38.89
C SER A 352 39.05 33.18 38.10
N ASP A 353 38.88 33.17 36.77
CA ASP A 353 39.03 34.36 35.92
C ASP A 353 37.63 34.95 35.68
N SER A 354 37.44 36.20 36.10
CA SER A 354 36.15 36.86 36.19
C SER A 354 35.65 37.39 34.85
N ASP A 355 35.41 36.49 33.89
CA ASP A 355 34.29 36.67 32.98
C ASP A 355 33.11 35.95 33.63
N GLN A 356 32.13 36.72 34.11
CA GLN A 356 30.85 36.15 34.51
C GLN A 356 30.24 35.46 33.29
N ILE A 357 30.44 34.15 33.20
CA ILE A 357 29.48 33.28 32.53
C ILE A 357 28.26 33.33 33.44
N LEU A 358 27.35 34.24 33.11
CA LEU A 358 25.93 34.08 33.43
C LEU A 358 25.59 32.65 32.99
N ILE A 359 25.54 31.72 33.94
CA ILE A 359 24.89 30.44 33.68
C ILE A 359 23.42 30.81 33.62
N PRO A 360 22.80 30.82 32.44
CA PRO A 360 21.37 31.06 32.37
C PRO A 360 20.71 29.91 33.13
N GLU A 361 19.59 30.17 33.78
CA GLU A 361 18.59 29.12 33.86
C GLU A 361 18.40 28.58 32.43
N SER A 362 18.58 27.27 32.22
CA SER A 362 18.58 26.53 30.94
C SER A 362 19.92 26.44 30.20
N GLY A 363 20.27 25.22 29.75
CA GLY A 363 21.37 25.08 28.81
C GLY A 363 22.00 23.71 28.58
N TYR A 364 21.38 22.57 28.91
CA TYR A 364 21.56 21.44 28.00
C TYR A 364 20.94 21.87 26.68
N THR A 365 21.69 22.59 25.84
CA THR A 365 21.44 22.46 24.41
C THR A 365 21.95 21.07 24.09
N LYS A 366 21.02 20.10 24.22
CA LYS A 366 20.81 19.07 23.21
C LYS A 366 21.66 19.40 21.98
N PRO A 367 22.64 18.56 21.57
CA PRO A 367 23.45 18.84 20.38
C PRO A 367 22.47 19.32 19.33
N THR A 368 22.68 20.53 18.76
CA THR A 368 21.64 21.22 17.98
C THR A 368 21.06 20.23 16.97
N ASN A 369 19.94 19.62 17.33
CA ASN A 369 19.36 18.57 16.50
C ASN A 369 18.83 19.35 15.31
N THR A 370 19.43 19.06 14.16
CA THR A 370 19.12 19.79 12.96
C THR A 370 17.66 19.49 12.61
N LYS A 371 16.97 20.43 11.95
CA LYS A 371 15.63 20.07 11.49
C LYS A 371 15.79 18.93 10.49
N PRO A 372 14.88 17.93 10.50
CA PRO A 372 14.92 16.88 9.50
C PRO A 372 14.82 17.48 8.09
N GLN A 373 15.50 16.85 7.13
CA GLN A 373 15.31 17.12 5.72
C GLN A 373 14.09 16.35 5.22
N LEU A 374 13.17 17.07 4.57
CA LEU A 374 11.97 16.48 3.98
C LEU A 374 12.10 16.46 2.46
N THR A 375 12.00 15.27 1.88
CA THR A 375 11.92 15.06 0.43
C THR A 375 10.47 14.73 0.08
N ILE A 376 9.84 15.62 -0.67
CA ILE A 376 8.48 15.48 -1.22
C ILE A 376 8.52 15.66 -2.74
N PRO A 377 7.53 15.13 -3.48
CA PRO A 377 7.36 15.42 -4.90
C PRO A 377 7.18 16.92 -5.15
N LYS A 378 7.47 17.38 -6.36
CA LYS A 378 7.13 18.76 -6.77
C LYS A 378 5.64 18.90 -7.09
N GLN A 379 5.12 17.93 -7.84
CA GLN A 379 3.72 17.77 -8.19
C GLN A 379 3.48 16.31 -8.57
N VAL A 380 2.24 15.86 -8.43
CA VAL A 380 1.79 14.55 -8.91
C VAL A 380 0.58 14.80 -9.81
N THR A 381 0.54 14.15 -10.96
CA THR A 381 -0.61 14.23 -11.87
C THR A 381 -1.10 12.82 -12.15
N GLN A 382 -2.39 12.62 -12.00
CA GLN A 382 -3.02 11.32 -12.19
C GLN A 382 -4.29 11.46 -13.05
N GLU A 383 -4.54 10.45 -13.88
CA GLU A 383 -5.78 10.35 -14.64
C GLU A 383 -6.92 9.87 -13.75
N ALA A 384 -8.08 10.52 -13.83
CA ALA A 384 -9.30 10.12 -13.14
C ALA A 384 -9.74 8.73 -13.59
N THR A 385 -10.02 7.83 -12.65
CA THR A 385 -10.52 6.48 -12.96
C THR A 385 -12.02 6.35 -12.71
N SER A 386 -12.63 7.37 -12.09
CA SER A 386 -14.06 7.47 -11.82
C SER A 386 -14.45 8.92 -11.53
N SER A 387 -15.75 9.17 -11.39
CA SER A 387 -16.29 10.45 -10.88
C SER A 387 -15.77 10.84 -9.49
N SER A 388 -15.33 9.88 -8.67
CA SER A 388 -14.71 10.12 -7.36
C SER A 388 -13.25 10.58 -7.47
N GLY A 389 -12.65 10.52 -8.66
CA GLY A 389 -11.26 10.86 -8.92
C GLY A 389 -10.37 9.64 -9.13
N ALA A 390 -9.15 9.66 -8.59
CA ALA A 390 -8.14 8.62 -8.81
C ALA A 390 -7.41 8.25 -7.52
N VAL A 391 -7.00 6.98 -7.40
CA VAL A 391 -6.03 6.56 -6.38
C VAL A 391 -4.67 7.12 -6.77
N VAL A 392 -4.03 7.86 -5.86
CA VAL A 392 -2.73 8.49 -6.11
C VAL A 392 -1.69 7.93 -5.15
N ASN A 393 -0.60 7.43 -5.73
CA ASN A 393 0.59 7.02 -4.98
C ASN A 393 1.65 8.13 -5.04
N TYR A 394 2.29 8.41 -3.91
CA TYR A 394 3.46 9.26 -3.86
C TYR A 394 4.41 8.86 -2.74
N ASP A 395 5.69 9.00 -3.02
CA ASP A 395 6.74 8.75 -2.04
C ASP A 395 7.13 10.03 -1.32
N VAL A 396 7.16 9.95 0.01
CA VAL A 396 7.72 10.98 0.88
C VAL A 396 8.77 10.34 1.77
N SER A 397 9.86 11.05 2.01
CA SER A 397 10.91 10.56 2.91
C SER A 397 11.45 11.71 3.74
N GLY A 398 11.81 11.39 4.98
CA GLY A 398 12.49 12.29 5.87
C GLY A 398 13.85 11.70 6.25
N LYS A 399 14.87 12.55 6.32
CA LYS A 399 16.17 12.17 6.83
C LYS A 399 16.66 13.23 7.78
N ASP A 400 17.08 12.78 8.94
CA ASP A 400 17.70 13.59 9.96
C ASP A 400 19.17 13.17 10.14
N THR A 401 20.03 14.14 10.48
CA THR A 401 21.47 13.86 10.64
C THR A 401 21.72 13.07 11.93
N GLU A 402 20.93 13.35 12.96
CA GLU A 402 21.05 12.79 14.30
C GLU A 402 20.16 11.54 14.48
N ASP A 403 18.93 11.55 13.96
CA ASP A 403 17.95 10.46 14.11
C ASP A 403 17.90 9.46 12.93
N GLY A 404 18.63 9.74 11.84
CA GLY A 404 18.64 8.88 10.66
C GLY A 404 17.36 8.99 9.83
N THR A 405 16.63 7.89 9.61
CA THR A 405 15.41 7.93 8.81
C THR A 405 14.22 8.36 9.67
N VAL A 406 13.54 9.44 9.28
CA VAL A 406 12.28 9.88 9.92
C VAL A 406 11.11 9.69 8.95
N ILE A 407 9.98 9.20 9.45
CA ILE A 407 8.80 8.90 8.61
C ILE A 407 7.90 10.14 8.58
N PRO A 408 7.74 10.83 7.43
CA PRO A 408 6.86 11.99 7.34
C PRO A 408 5.39 11.57 7.41
N SER A 409 4.58 12.36 8.13
CA SER A 409 3.12 12.22 8.14
C SER A 409 2.49 13.27 7.22
N CYS A 410 1.54 12.86 6.39
CA CYS A 410 0.86 13.73 5.44
C CYS A 410 -0.63 13.84 5.78
N ASP A 411 -1.22 15.02 5.56
CA ASP A 411 -2.66 15.27 5.78
C ASP A 411 -3.56 14.45 4.84
N HIS A 412 -3.01 14.04 3.70
CA HIS A 412 -3.58 13.03 2.82
C HIS A 412 -2.62 11.84 2.81
N PRO A 413 -3.11 10.59 2.95
CA PRO A 413 -2.27 9.41 2.84
C PRO A 413 -2.01 9.03 1.37
N SER A 414 -0.81 8.52 1.08
CA SER A 414 -0.54 7.85 -0.21
C SER A 414 -1.48 6.65 -0.39
N ASP A 415 -1.76 6.30 -1.64
CA ASP A 415 -2.69 5.23 -2.04
C ASP A 415 -4.16 5.49 -1.65
N SER A 416 -4.50 6.76 -1.37
CA SER A 416 -5.89 7.19 -1.17
C SER A 416 -6.49 7.81 -2.44
N ILE A 417 -7.81 7.96 -2.46
CA ILE A 417 -8.54 8.59 -3.57
C ILE A 417 -8.44 10.11 -3.44
N PHE A 418 -7.95 10.75 -4.48
CA PHE A 418 -7.95 12.19 -4.65
C PHE A 418 -9.07 12.60 -5.61
N PRO A 419 -9.90 13.60 -5.25
CA PRO A 419 -10.97 14.07 -6.12
C PRO A 419 -10.42 14.76 -7.37
N ILE A 420 -11.23 14.82 -8.43
CA ILE A 420 -10.90 15.54 -9.65
C ILE A 420 -10.65 17.02 -9.34
N GLY A 421 -9.55 17.55 -9.87
CA GLY A 421 -9.06 18.89 -9.58
C GLY A 421 -7.70 18.87 -8.91
N SER A 422 -7.41 19.94 -8.18
CA SER A 422 -6.11 20.15 -7.53
C SER A 422 -6.25 20.05 -6.01
N THR A 423 -5.58 19.08 -5.39
CA THR A 423 -5.46 18.91 -3.94
C THR A 423 -4.05 19.27 -3.49
N THR A 424 -3.94 20.12 -2.47
CA THR A 424 -2.65 20.43 -1.85
C THR A 424 -2.41 19.46 -0.71
N VAL A 425 -1.32 18.69 -0.78
CA VAL A 425 -0.92 17.76 0.28
C VAL A 425 0.15 18.42 1.13
N LYS A 426 -0.04 18.44 2.45
CA LYS A 426 0.93 18.92 3.42
C LYS A 426 1.53 17.74 4.18
N CYS A 427 2.84 17.60 4.10
CA CYS A 427 3.59 16.59 4.85
C CYS A 427 4.46 17.26 5.91
N THR A 428 4.55 16.63 7.07
CA THR A 428 5.34 17.07 8.22
C THR A 428 6.21 15.91 8.70
N ALA A 429 7.52 16.15 8.79
CA ALA A 429 8.45 15.23 9.44
C ALA A 429 8.82 15.80 10.81
N ASN A 430 8.75 14.96 11.83
CA ASN A 430 9.15 15.26 13.20
C ASN A 430 10.34 14.37 13.55
N ASP A 431 11.32 14.94 14.24
CA ASP A 431 12.47 14.21 14.78
C ASP A 431 12.14 13.67 16.19
N SER A 432 13.07 12.96 16.84
CA SER A 432 12.87 12.32 18.17
C SER A 432 12.65 13.31 19.32
N ASP A 433 12.64 14.58 18.96
CA ASP A 433 13.27 15.66 19.68
C ASP A 433 12.45 16.95 19.46
N SER A 434 11.27 16.77 18.84
CA SER A 434 10.19 17.72 18.55
C SER A 434 10.54 18.87 17.59
N ASN A 435 11.66 18.83 16.87
CA ASN A 435 11.84 19.71 15.71
C ASN A 435 10.98 19.20 14.55
N SER A 436 10.37 20.13 13.82
CA SER A 436 9.52 19.81 12.68
C SER A 436 9.90 20.63 11.45
N ILE A 437 9.74 19.98 10.29
CA ILE A 437 9.71 20.61 8.98
C ILE A 437 8.40 20.22 8.28
N SER A 438 7.80 21.18 7.58
CA SER A 438 6.65 20.90 6.72
C SER A 438 6.95 21.33 5.30
N GLY A 439 6.42 20.58 4.35
CA GLY A 439 6.42 20.91 2.93
C GLY A 439 5.06 20.60 2.33
N THR A 440 4.75 21.25 1.20
CA THR A 440 3.52 21.03 0.46
C THR A 440 3.82 20.76 -1.00
N PHE A 441 3.03 19.89 -1.61
CA PHE A 441 3.02 19.67 -3.05
C PHE A 441 1.58 19.53 -3.56
N THR A 442 1.41 19.63 -4.87
CA THR A 442 0.08 19.58 -5.48
C THR A 442 -0.14 18.24 -6.18
N VAL A 443 -1.26 17.60 -5.87
CA VAL A 443 -1.80 16.46 -6.60
C VAL A 443 -2.89 16.98 -7.53
N THR A 444 -2.75 16.75 -8.84
CA THR A 444 -3.75 17.12 -9.85
C THR A 444 -4.35 15.85 -10.44
N VAL A 445 -5.63 15.63 -10.18
CA VAL A 445 -6.41 14.58 -10.85
C VAL A 445 -7.20 15.25 -11.98
N ARG A 446 -6.96 14.80 -13.22
CA ARG A 446 -7.66 15.32 -14.40
C ARG A 446 -8.27 14.19 -15.19
N ASP A 447 -9.28 14.55 -15.96
CA ASP A 447 -9.94 13.66 -16.90
C ASP A 447 -9.55 14.09 -18.31
N THR A 448 -8.80 13.21 -18.97
CA THR A 448 -8.32 13.34 -20.35
C THR A 448 -8.74 12.14 -21.20
N THR A 449 -9.60 11.27 -20.66
CA THR A 449 -10.01 10.03 -21.31
C THR A 449 -11.27 10.30 -22.13
N PRO A 450 -11.25 10.08 -23.46
CA PRO A 450 -12.45 10.24 -24.27
C PRO A 450 -13.52 9.19 -23.95
N PRO A 451 -14.81 9.50 -24.20
CA PRO A 451 -15.88 8.52 -24.12
C PRO A 451 -15.65 7.28 -24.98
N ASN A 452 -16.13 6.12 -24.51
CA ASN A 452 -16.19 4.92 -25.32
C ASN A 452 -17.54 4.80 -26.03
N ILE A 453 -17.56 4.93 -27.36
CA ILE A 453 -18.76 4.70 -28.18
C ILE A 453 -18.93 3.20 -28.44
N ALA A 454 -19.99 2.62 -27.87
CA ALA A 454 -20.29 1.20 -27.98
C ALA A 454 -20.44 0.75 -29.45
N ALA A 455 -20.17 -0.53 -29.69
CA ALA A 455 -20.44 -1.10 -31.00
C ALA A 455 -21.94 -1.15 -31.23
N PHE A 456 -22.38 -0.52 -32.31
CA PHE A 456 -23.77 -0.54 -32.74
C PHE A 456 -23.89 -1.27 -34.07
N GLN A 457 -24.99 -2.01 -34.22
CA GLN A 457 -25.34 -2.73 -35.44
C GLN A 457 -26.63 -2.12 -35.97
N PRO A 458 -26.60 -1.42 -37.11
CA PRO A 458 -27.82 -0.93 -37.72
C PRO A 458 -28.70 -2.09 -38.21
N THR A 459 -30.00 -1.84 -38.26
CA THR A 459 -31.02 -2.79 -38.71
C THR A 459 -31.77 -2.22 -39.91
N GLU A 460 -32.16 -3.10 -40.80
CA GLU A 460 -32.96 -2.74 -41.97
C GLU A 460 -34.43 -2.53 -41.60
N GLY A 461 -35.01 -1.47 -42.16
CA GLY A 461 -36.44 -1.17 -42.14
C GLY A 461 -37.10 -1.44 -43.50
N SER A 462 -37.99 -0.54 -43.93
CA SER A 462 -38.64 -0.63 -45.24
C SER A 462 -37.65 -0.39 -46.38
N ARG A 463 -37.90 -1.05 -47.52
CA ARG A 463 -37.07 -0.95 -48.73
C ARG A 463 -37.93 -0.76 -49.97
N ASP A 464 -37.40 -0.01 -50.94
CA ASP A 464 -37.96 0.12 -52.29
C ASP A 464 -36.84 0.33 -53.32
N GLU A 465 -37.22 0.59 -54.57
CA GLU A 465 -36.29 0.78 -55.70
C GLU A 465 -35.32 1.95 -55.52
N THR A 466 -35.57 2.84 -54.55
CA THR A 466 -34.74 4.04 -54.32
C THR A 466 -33.83 3.92 -53.09
N GLY A 467 -33.97 2.88 -52.25
CA GLY A 467 -33.10 2.69 -51.09
C GLY A 467 -33.71 1.89 -49.93
N VAL A 468 -33.01 1.90 -48.80
CA VAL A 468 -33.36 1.17 -47.57
C VAL A 468 -33.40 2.12 -46.38
N VAL A 469 -34.48 2.06 -45.59
CA VAL A 469 -34.55 2.74 -44.29
C VAL A 469 -33.71 1.98 -43.27
N VAL A 470 -32.88 2.68 -42.49
CA VAL A 470 -31.97 2.06 -41.52
C VAL A 470 -32.23 2.62 -40.12
N PHE A 471 -32.37 1.73 -39.14
CA PHE A 471 -32.52 2.05 -37.73
C PHE A 471 -31.27 1.65 -36.95
N PHE A 472 -30.84 2.49 -36.02
CA PHE A 472 -29.74 2.20 -35.11
C PHE A 472 -29.94 2.94 -33.79
N GLU A 473 -29.27 2.44 -32.76
CA GLU A 473 -29.16 3.06 -31.45
C GLU A 473 -27.68 3.07 -31.06
N VAL A 474 -27.19 4.20 -30.58
CA VAL A 474 -25.78 4.39 -30.22
C VAL A 474 -25.69 4.87 -28.79
N THR A 475 -24.97 4.12 -27.97
CA THR A 475 -24.65 4.49 -26.60
C THR A 475 -23.16 4.80 -26.48
N ALA A 476 -22.83 5.72 -25.59
CA ALA A 476 -21.46 6.01 -25.21
C ALA A 476 -21.38 6.10 -23.70
N ASN A 477 -20.27 5.59 -23.15
CA ASN A 477 -19.97 5.66 -21.73
C ASN A 477 -18.56 6.18 -21.53
N ASP A 478 -18.41 7.11 -20.61
CA ASP A 478 -17.16 7.64 -20.11
C ASP A 478 -16.88 7.14 -18.67
N LEU A 479 -15.61 7.10 -18.27
CA LEU A 479 -15.19 6.62 -16.94
C LEU A 479 -15.60 7.58 -15.82
N VAL A 480 -15.58 8.88 -16.09
CA VAL A 480 -15.86 9.95 -15.12
C VAL A 480 -17.30 10.42 -15.22
N ASP A 481 -17.80 10.59 -16.44
CA ASP A 481 -19.13 11.15 -16.68
C ASP A 481 -20.23 10.10 -16.86
N GLY A 482 -19.87 8.80 -16.94
CA GLY A 482 -20.82 7.71 -17.13
C GLY A 482 -21.49 7.79 -18.51
N ASN A 483 -22.81 7.66 -18.60
CA ASN A 483 -23.50 7.75 -19.89
C ASN A 483 -23.43 9.18 -20.45
N VAL A 484 -22.80 9.33 -21.62
CA VAL A 484 -22.69 10.60 -22.33
C VAL A 484 -23.55 10.61 -23.61
N PRO A 485 -24.09 11.78 -24.01
CA PRO A 485 -24.93 11.88 -25.20
C PRO A 485 -24.12 11.60 -26.49
N THR A 486 -24.78 10.96 -27.46
CA THR A 486 -24.21 10.67 -28.77
C THR A 486 -24.88 11.52 -29.85
N SER A 487 -24.11 11.90 -30.87
CA SER A 487 -24.59 12.64 -32.04
C SER A 487 -24.13 11.94 -33.31
N CYS A 488 -25.04 11.66 -34.25
CA CYS A 488 -24.70 11.02 -35.51
C CYS A 488 -25.00 11.94 -36.68
N ASN A 489 -24.21 11.83 -37.76
CA ASN A 489 -24.40 12.63 -38.98
C ASN A 489 -25.73 12.35 -39.71
N TYR A 490 -26.40 11.23 -39.40
CA TYR A 490 -27.75 10.92 -39.84
C TYR A 490 -28.62 10.53 -38.63
N PRO A 491 -29.93 10.86 -38.61
CA PRO A 491 -30.85 10.35 -37.59
C PRO A 491 -31.24 8.88 -37.86
N SER A 492 -31.56 8.14 -36.79
CA SER A 492 -32.13 6.78 -36.90
C SER A 492 -33.47 6.83 -37.66
N GLY A 493 -33.69 5.89 -38.59
CA GLY A 493 -34.83 5.88 -39.51
C GLY A 493 -34.57 6.62 -40.83
N THR A 494 -33.34 7.05 -41.11
CA THR A 494 -32.96 7.65 -42.40
C THR A 494 -33.00 6.61 -43.51
N LYS A 495 -33.46 7.02 -44.70
CA LYS A 495 -33.41 6.22 -45.93
C LYS A 495 -32.11 6.46 -46.69
N PHE A 496 -31.35 5.40 -46.93
CA PHE A 496 -30.08 5.45 -47.66
C PHE A 496 -30.24 4.93 -49.09
N PRO A 497 -29.75 5.66 -50.11
CA PRO A 497 -29.80 5.22 -51.50
C PRO A 497 -28.82 4.07 -51.78
N ILE A 498 -29.00 3.40 -52.92
CA ILE A 498 -28.05 2.39 -53.43
C ILE A 498 -26.64 3.02 -53.52
N GLY A 499 -25.64 2.31 -52.98
CA GLY A 499 -24.26 2.79 -52.88
C GLY A 499 -23.70 2.68 -51.46
N VAL A 500 -22.57 3.36 -51.22
CA VAL A 500 -21.88 3.37 -49.93
C VAL A 500 -22.14 4.70 -49.22
N THR A 501 -22.58 4.65 -47.97
CA THR A 501 -22.71 5.82 -47.08
C THR A 501 -21.91 5.60 -45.80
N VAL A 502 -21.22 6.63 -45.30
CA VAL A 502 -20.50 6.58 -44.02
C VAL A 502 -21.36 7.19 -42.92
N LEU A 503 -21.78 6.35 -41.97
CA LEU A 503 -22.47 6.75 -40.75
C LEU A 503 -21.40 7.02 -39.68
N THR A 504 -21.29 8.26 -39.23
CA THR A 504 -20.33 8.69 -38.21
C THR A 504 -21.09 9.21 -37.00
N CYS A 505 -20.77 8.67 -35.84
CA CYS A 505 -21.30 9.10 -34.55
C CYS A 505 -20.17 9.61 -33.66
N THR A 506 -20.44 10.66 -32.89
CA THR A 506 -19.52 11.29 -31.95
C THR A 506 -20.12 11.33 -30.56
N ALA A 507 -19.24 11.42 -29.56
CA ALA A 507 -19.60 11.66 -28.17
C ALA A 507 -18.55 12.60 -27.56
N ASP A 508 -19.03 13.55 -26.76
CA ASP A 508 -18.21 14.49 -26.03
C ASP A 508 -18.54 14.35 -24.54
N ASP A 509 -17.51 14.26 -23.72
CA ASP A 509 -17.68 14.34 -22.26
C ASP A 509 -17.77 15.81 -21.80
N SER A 510 -17.96 16.01 -20.51
CA SER A 510 -18.09 17.35 -19.94
C SER A 510 -16.75 18.06 -19.72
N ARG A 511 -15.62 17.38 -19.92
CA ARG A 511 -14.25 17.92 -19.87
C ARG A 511 -13.70 18.24 -21.27
N GLY A 512 -14.46 17.95 -22.32
CA GLY A 512 -14.16 18.24 -23.70
C GLY A 512 -13.32 17.16 -24.40
N ASN A 513 -13.23 15.95 -23.83
CA ASN A 513 -12.62 14.83 -24.52
C ASN A 513 -13.61 14.27 -25.56
N HIS A 514 -13.12 14.03 -26.78
CA HIS A 514 -13.94 13.74 -27.94
C HIS A 514 -13.69 12.33 -28.49
N ALA A 515 -14.75 11.59 -28.77
CA ALA A 515 -14.70 10.29 -29.41
C ALA A 515 -15.54 10.28 -30.69
N SER A 516 -15.09 9.50 -31.68
CA SER A 516 -15.80 9.30 -32.95
C SER A 516 -15.75 7.84 -33.39
N ARG A 517 -16.85 7.35 -33.97
CA ARG A 517 -16.97 6.01 -34.54
C ARG A 517 -17.71 6.06 -35.87
N SER A 518 -17.12 5.44 -36.89
CA SER A 518 -17.69 5.38 -38.24
C SER A 518 -17.99 3.95 -38.71
N LEU A 519 -19.09 3.80 -39.45
CA LEU A 519 -19.54 2.56 -40.07
C LEU A 519 -19.87 2.81 -41.55
N GLN A 520 -19.42 1.92 -42.44
CA GLN A 520 -19.82 1.93 -43.84
C GLN A 520 -21.13 1.14 -44.05
N LEU A 521 -22.14 1.81 -44.59
CA LEU A 521 -23.40 1.23 -45.01
C LEU A 521 -23.36 1.00 -46.52
N THR A 522 -23.48 -0.25 -46.96
CA THR A 522 -23.54 -0.59 -48.39
C THR A 522 -24.93 -1.09 -48.76
N VAL A 523 -25.65 -0.28 -49.53
CA VAL A 523 -26.95 -0.63 -50.12
C VAL A 523 -26.71 -1.20 -51.51
N THR A 524 -27.06 -2.47 -51.73
CA THR A 524 -26.86 -3.16 -53.02
C THR A 524 -28.18 -3.64 -53.62
N VAL A 525 -28.18 -3.85 -54.92
CA VAL A 525 -29.27 -4.50 -55.63
C VAL A 525 -28.91 -5.98 -55.77
N THR A 526 -29.78 -6.87 -55.32
CA THR A 526 -29.66 -8.32 -55.50
C THR A 526 -30.74 -8.76 -56.49
N GLU A 527 -30.31 -9.22 -57.65
CA GLU A 527 -31.22 -9.86 -58.57
C GLU A 527 -31.65 -11.20 -57.98
N SER A 528 -32.96 -11.42 -57.83
CA SER A 528 -33.46 -12.76 -57.53
C SER A 528 -33.21 -13.62 -58.75
N GLY A 529 -32.32 -14.61 -58.61
CA GLY A 529 -32.12 -15.65 -59.61
C GLY A 529 -33.44 -16.38 -59.87
N GLN A 530 -33.78 -16.54 -61.15
CA GLN A 530 -34.84 -17.45 -61.61
C GLN A 530 -34.48 -18.91 -61.32
#